data_AF-A0A3S7V051-F1
#
_entry.id   AF-A0A3S7V051-F1
#
_cell.length_a   1.000
_cell.length_b   1.000
_cell.length_c   1.000
_cell.angle_alpha   90.00
_cell.angle_beta   90.00
_cell.angle_gamma   90.00
#
_symmetry.space_group_name_H-M   'P 1'
#
loop_
_entity.id
_entity.type
_entity.pdbx_description
1 polymer ?
#
loop_
_entity_poly.entity_id
_entity_poly.type
_entity_poly.pdbx_seq_one_letter_code
_entity_poly.pdbx_strand_id
1 'polypeptide(L)'
;MDAPFDILGPDAGWWSWSTEDPNIAVRWLGVPVTSYCWHLLFGGTLAALTRALEDRASRPSRLWLALPVALLTIVVGIVLFIPFHVLKGFGLPDGAIVAGLVAAALVITVIAKKSPVQDRDRRLWPVLILFFGYHLAVALVFAARGGLPEGGVKLAVIAAAIGFSLSLYTLAHRRAPQAEPITSMAPHTAAPP
;
A
#
# COMPACT_ATOMS: atom_id res chain seq x y z
N MET A 1 -1.69 2.29 -0.66
CA MET A 1 -0.99 2.97 -1.75
C MET A 1 -1.74 4.25 -2.01
N ASP A 2 -1.05 5.36 -1.86
CA ASP A 2 -1.49 6.75 -1.93
C ASP A 2 -1.40 7.32 -3.35
N ALA A 3 -1.23 6.46 -4.35
CA ALA A 3 -1.21 6.85 -5.77
C ALA A 3 -2.33 7.82 -6.20
N PRO A 4 -3.59 7.71 -5.74
CA PRO A 4 -4.62 8.72 -6.05
C PRO A 4 -4.32 10.12 -5.49
N PHE A 5 -3.70 10.18 -4.31
CA PHE A 5 -3.23 11.44 -3.71
C PHE A 5 -2.07 12.01 -4.52
N ASP A 6 -1.12 11.17 -4.91
CA ASP A 6 0.04 11.54 -5.71
C ASP A 6 -0.31 12.07 -7.09
N ILE A 7 -1.24 11.40 -7.79
CA ILE A 7 -1.63 11.75 -9.15
C ILE A 7 -2.49 13.03 -9.17
N LEU A 8 -3.34 13.23 -8.16
CA LEU A 8 -4.25 14.39 -8.12
C LEU A 8 -3.66 15.60 -7.41
N GLY A 9 -2.75 15.40 -6.45
CA GLY A 9 -2.22 16.45 -5.59
C GLY A 9 -1.64 17.65 -6.33
N PRO A 10 -0.77 17.45 -7.34
CA PRO A 10 -0.24 18.53 -8.16
C PRO A 10 -1.33 19.31 -8.90
N ASP A 11 -2.30 18.62 -9.50
CA ASP A 11 -3.37 19.27 -10.27
C ASP A 11 -4.33 20.03 -9.34
N ALA A 12 -4.59 19.48 -8.16
CA ALA A 12 -5.46 20.06 -7.14
C ALA A 12 -4.78 21.17 -6.33
N GLY A 13 -3.49 21.44 -6.58
CA GLY A 13 -2.71 22.45 -5.88
C GLY A 13 -2.45 22.13 -4.41
N TRP A 14 -2.54 20.87 -4.01
CA TRP A 14 -2.28 20.45 -2.62
C TRP A 14 -0.80 20.54 -2.28
N TRP A 15 0.05 20.30 -3.27
CA TRP A 15 1.50 20.35 -3.17
C TRP A 15 2.11 20.29 -4.57
N SER A 16 3.43 20.49 -4.68
CA SER A 16 4.17 20.32 -5.93
C SER A 16 5.54 19.72 -5.65
N TRP A 17 6.14 19.09 -6.67
CA TRP A 17 7.51 18.59 -6.62
C TRP A 17 8.47 19.63 -7.19
N SER A 18 9.68 19.72 -6.64
CA SER A 18 10.75 20.57 -7.20
C SER A 18 10.96 20.29 -8.70
N THR A 19 11.15 21.35 -9.46
CA THR A 19 11.49 21.30 -10.90
C THR A 19 12.99 21.36 -11.14
N GLU A 20 13.78 21.56 -10.09
CA GLU A 20 15.23 21.77 -10.17
C GLU A 20 16.04 20.52 -9.86
N ASP A 21 15.44 19.49 -9.24
CA ASP A 21 16.13 18.25 -8.91
C ASP A 21 16.11 17.27 -10.09
N PRO A 22 17.27 16.94 -10.71
CA PRO A 22 17.34 16.03 -11.84
C PRO A 22 16.91 14.59 -11.50
N ASN A 23 16.91 14.21 -10.21
CA ASN A 23 16.51 12.86 -9.79
C ASN A 23 15.01 12.63 -9.86
N ILE A 24 14.20 13.70 -9.91
CA ILE A 24 12.73 13.64 -9.97
C ILE A 24 12.18 14.27 -11.26
N ALA A 25 13.05 14.52 -12.24
CA ALA A 25 12.69 15.16 -13.49
C ALA A 25 11.77 14.30 -14.37
N VAL A 26 11.98 12.98 -14.39
CA VAL A 26 11.14 12.05 -15.16
C VAL A 26 9.84 11.81 -14.41
N ARG A 27 8.70 12.08 -15.07
CA ARG A 27 7.37 12.04 -14.46
C ARG A 27 6.38 11.23 -15.28
N TRP A 28 5.51 10.52 -14.58
CA TRP A 28 4.30 9.93 -15.16
C TRP A 28 3.09 10.56 -14.46
N LEU A 29 2.13 11.04 -15.25
CA LEU A 29 0.91 11.68 -14.73
C LEU A 29 1.19 12.85 -13.76
N GLY A 30 2.30 13.57 -13.95
CA GLY A 30 2.74 14.67 -13.09
C GLY A 30 3.58 14.25 -11.86
N VAL A 31 3.71 12.94 -11.62
CA VAL A 31 4.39 12.37 -10.45
C VAL A 31 5.78 11.85 -10.84
N PRO A 32 6.84 12.18 -10.09
CA PRO A 32 8.17 11.61 -10.29
C PRO A 32 8.11 10.09 -10.33
N VAL A 33 8.77 9.52 -11.32
CA VAL A 33 8.83 8.06 -11.50
C VAL A 33 9.42 7.38 -10.26
N THR A 34 10.33 8.06 -9.58
CA THR A 34 10.90 7.65 -8.29
C THR A 34 9.85 7.53 -7.17
N SER A 35 8.74 8.27 -7.20
CA SER A 35 7.68 8.15 -6.20
C SER A 35 7.07 6.74 -6.21
N TYR A 36 6.87 6.13 -7.38
CA TYR A 36 6.36 4.76 -7.46
C TYR A 36 7.32 3.75 -6.80
N CYS A 37 8.64 3.95 -6.94
CA CYS A 37 9.63 3.16 -6.22
C CYS A 37 9.52 3.36 -4.70
N TRP A 38 9.35 4.61 -4.26
CA TRP A 38 9.15 4.92 -2.83
C TRP A 38 7.95 4.17 -2.25
N HIS A 39 6.81 4.19 -2.94
CA HIS A 39 5.62 3.47 -2.50
C HIS A 39 5.87 1.96 -2.31
N LEU A 40 6.58 1.33 -3.24
CA LEU A 40 6.88 -0.10 -3.18
C LEU A 40 7.87 -0.44 -2.06
N LEU A 41 8.94 0.34 -1.93
CA LEU A 41 10.02 0.05 -1.00
C LEU A 41 9.65 0.39 0.44
N PHE A 42 9.10 1.58 0.69
CA PHE A 42 8.70 2.00 2.03
C PHE A 42 7.43 1.28 2.47
N GLY A 43 6.44 1.13 1.57
CA GLY A 43 5.23 0.36 1.84
C GLY A 43 5.52 -1.12 2.09
N GLY A 44 6.40 -1.73 1.27
CA GLY A 44 6.85 -3.10 1.45
C GLY A 44 7.64 -3.30 2.75
N THR A 45 8.52 -2.36 3.10
CA THR A 45 9.26 -2.36 4.36
C THR A 45 8.31 -2.27 5.56
N LEU A 46 7.37 -1.33 5.53
CA LEU A 46 6.36 -1.19 6.59
C LEU A 46 5.57 -2.48 6.77
N ALA A 47 5.13 -3.10 5.66
CA ALA A 47 4.40 -4.36 5.69
C ALA A 47 5.26 -5.50 6.30
N ALA A 48 6.52 -5.61 5.88
CA ALA A 48 7.44 -6.62 6.39
C ALA A 48 7.72 -6.45 7.89
N LEU A 49 7.99 -5.22 8.35
CA LEU A 49 8.24 -4.89 9.75
C LEU A 49 7.00 -5.12 10.62
N THR A 50 5.83 -4.67 10.16
CA THR A 50 4.56 -4.85 10.88
C THR A 50 4.26 -6.33 11.07
N ARG A 51 4.50 -7.14 10.03
CA ARG A 51 4.34 -8.58 10.08
C ARG A 51 5.37 -9.26 10.99
N ALA A 52 6.64 -8.86 10.92
CA ALA A 52 7.69 -9.40 11.79
C ALA A 52 7.43 -9.11 13.28
N LEU A 53 6.67 -8.06 13.56
CA LEU A 53 6.31 -7.64 14.92
C LEU A 53 4.86 -7.96 15.27
N GLU A 54 4.10 -8.72 14.47
CA GLU A 54 2.66 -8.92 14.67
C GLU A 54 2.31 -9.42 16.09
N ASP A 55 3.01 -10.47 16.55
CA ASP A 55 2.84 -11.03 17.90
C ASP A 55 3.16 -10.00 18.99
N ARG A 56 4.11 -9.10 18.70
CA ARG A 56 4.53 -8.07 19.64
C ARG A 56 3.59 -6.86 19.63
N ALA A 57 3.10 -6.43 18.48
CA ALA A 57 2.31 -5.22 18.30
C ALA A 57 0.82 -5.40 18.60
N SER A 58 0.35 -6.64 18.74
CA SER A 58 -1.06 -6.96 19.00
C SER A 58 -1.63 -6.41 20.33
N ARG A 59 -0.78 -5.91 21.24
CA ARG A 59 -1.20 -5.38 22.55
C ARG A 59 -1.28 -3.86 22.56
N PRO A 60 -2.38 -3.23 23.00
CA PRO A 60 -2.52 -1.76 23.07
C PRO A 60 -1.40 -1.06 23.86
N SER A 61 -0.88 -1.72 24.90
CA SER A 61 0.28 -1.26 25.69
C SER A 61 1.57 -1.03 24.88
N ARG A 62 1.62 -1.47 23.61
CA ARG A 62 2.80 -1.44 22.75
C ARG A 62 2.65 -0.48 21.57
N LEU A 63 1.74 0.48 21.64
CA LEU A 63 1.64 1.59 20.69
C LEU A 63 2.97 2.35 20.52
N TRP A 64 3.84 2.34 21.54
CA TRP A 64 5.17 2.91 21.46
C TRP A 64 6.04 2.29 20.34
N LEU A 65 5.76 1.04 19.91
CA LEU A 65 6.44 0.39 18.78
C LEU A 65 6.18 1.11 17.45
N ALA A 66 5.13 1.92 17.34
CA ALA A 66 4.83 2.65 16.12
C ALA A 66 5.98 3.58 15.70
N LEU A 67 6.60 4.28 16.66
CA LEU A 67 7.70 5.19 16.36
C LEU A 67 8.96 4.46 15.87
N PRO A 68 9.49 3.43 16.56
CA PRO A 68 10.59 2.61 16.03
C PRO A 68 10.28 1.98 14.67
N VAL A 69 9.06 1.49 14.45
CA VAL A 69 8.66 0.92 13.15
C VAL A 69 8.66 1.98 12.06
N ALA A 70 8.15 3.18 12.33
CA ALA A 70 8.17 4.28 11.37
C ALA A 70 9.62 4.70 11.04
N LEU A 71 10.46 4.88 12.05
CA LEU A 71 11.87 5.23 11.86
C LEU A 71 12.63 4.15 11.07
N LEU A 72 12.42 2.88 11.42
CA LEU A 72 13.07 1.77 10.73
C LEU A 72 12.54 1.63 9.29
N THR A 73 11.26 1.91 9.05
CA THR A 73 10.70 1.98 7.69
C THR A 73 11.42 3.03 6.86
N ILE A 74 11.69 4.20 7.43
CA ILE A 74 12.41 5.27 6.74
C ILE A 74 13.86 4.83 6.45
N VAL A 75 14.59 4.36 7.45
CA VAL A 75 15.99 3.98 7.31
C VAL A 75 16.17 2.84 6.31
N VAL A 76 15.39 1.76 6.47
CA VAL A 76 15.47 0.61 5.57
C VAL A 76 14.97 0.97 4.18
N GLY A 77 13.92 1.78 4.06
CA GLY A 77 13.44 2.29 2.78
C GLY A 77 14.50 3.07 2.01
N ILE A 78 15.25 3.96 2.68
CA ILE A 78 16.38 4.70 2.10
C ILE A 78 17.47 3.73 1.62
N VAL A 79 17.86 2.75 2.45
CA VAL A 79 18.87 1.75 2.08
C VAL A 79 18.42 0.94 0.86
N LEU A 80 17.15 0.53 0.82
CA LEU A 80 16.56 -0.20 -0.31
C LEU A 80 16.38 0.68 -1.56
N PHE A 81 16.50 2.00 -1.44
CA PHE A 81 16.48 2.92 -2.57
C PHE A 81 17.86 3.04 -3.25
N ILE A 82 18.96 2.67 -2.58
CA ILE A 82 20.32 2.73 -3.13
C ILE A 82 20.44 1.97 -4.47
N PRO A 83 19.91 0.74 -4.64
CA PRO A 83 19.94 0.03 -5.92
C PRO A 83 19.34 0.83 -7.08
N PHE A 84 18.31 1.66 -6.85
CA PHE A 84 17.74 2.51 -7.89
C PHE A 84 18.81 3.48 -8.44
N HIS A 85 19.53 4.17 -7.57
CA HIS A 85 20.58 5.10 -7.96
C HIS A 85 21.77 4.40 -8.63
N VAL A 86 22.13 3.21 -8.15
CA VAL A 86 23.20 2.40 -8.76
C VAL A 86 22.82 2.01 -10.19
N LEU A 87 21.62 1.47 -10.40
CA LEU A 87 21.13 1.07 -11.72
C LEU A 87 20.99 2.26 -12.67
N LYS A 88 20.51 3.40 -12.17
CA LYS A 88 20.47 4.65 -12.93
C LYS A 88 21.87 5.12 -13.33
N GLY A 89 22.85 4.98 -12.43
CA GLY A 89 24.27 5.26 -12.71
C GLY A 89 24.87 4.37 -13.80
N PHE A 90 24.36 3.15 -13.97
CA PHE A 90 24.69 2.27 -15.10
C PHE A 90 23.93 2.58 -16.40
N GLY A 91 23.14 3.66 -16.43
CA GLY A 91 22.41 4.11 -17.60
C GLY A 91 21.07 3.41 -17.84
N LEU A 92 20.54 2.66 -16.86
CA LEU A 92 19.20 2.10 -16.99
C LEU A 92 18.14 3.21 -16.91
N PRO A 93 17.16 3.24 -17.83
CA PRO A 93 16.07 4.20 -17.76
C PRO A 93 15.24 4.03 -16.49
N ASP A 94 14.85 5.13 -15.84
CA ASP A 94 14.04 5.15 -14.61
C ASP A 94 12.83 4.22 -14.72
N GLY A 95 12.09 4.28 -15.84
CA GLY A 95 10.92 3.45 -16.09
C GLY A 95 11.19 1.94 -16.12
N ALA A 96 12.36 1.51 -16.63
CA ALA A 96 12.74 0.10 -16.65
C ALA A 96 13.02 -0.41 -15.22
N ILE A 97 13.66 0.43 -14.39
CA ILE A 97 13.93 0.11 -12.98
C ILE A 97 12.60 -0.04 -12.22
N VAL A 98 11.66 0.90 -12.40
CA VAL A 98 10.34 0.84 -11.75
C VAL A 98 9.55 -0.38 -12.20
N ALA A 99 9.54 -0.69 -13.50
CA ALA A 99 8.86 -1.87 -14.02
C ALA A 99 9.43 -3.16 -13.40
N GLY A 100 10.75 -3.25 -13.27
CA GLY A 100 11.42 -4.36 -12.58
C GLY A 100 11.00 -4.47 -11.11
N LEU A 101 10.92 -3.35 -10.39
CA LEU A 101 10.47 -3.32 -8.99
C LEU A 101 9.00 -3.71 -8.85
N VAL A 102 8.12 -3.25 -9.74
CA VAL A 102 6.70 -3.65 -9.77
C VAL A 102 6.60 -5.16 -10.00
N ALA A 103 7.33 -5.71 -10.98
CA ALA A 103 7.34 -7.14 -11.26
C ALA A 103 7.83 -7.95 -10.05
N ALA A 104 8.91 -7.51 -9.40
CA ALA A 104 9.41 -8.14 -8.18
C ALA A 104 8.38 -8.09 -7.04
N ALA A 105 7.73 -6.94 -6.83
CA ALA A 105 6.69 -6.78 -5.82
C ALA A 105 5.48 -7.68 -6.06
N LEU A 106 5.08 -7.87 -7.33
CA LEU A 106 4.01 -8.80 -7.71
C LEU A 106 4.41 -10.25 -7.39
N VAL A 107 5.62 -10.67 -7.77
CA VAL A 107 6.14 -12.01 -7.45
C VAL A 107 6.15 -12.23 -5.93
N ILE A 108 6.69 -11.29 -5.16
CA ILE A 108 6.70 -11.36 -3.69
C ILE A 108 5.28 -11.47 -3.14
N THR A 109 4.34 -10.68 -3.65
CA THR A 109 2.92 -10.71 -3.21
C THR A 109 2.27 -12.07 -3.47
N VAL A 110 2.62 -12.73 -4.58
CA VAL A 110 2.09 -14.05 -4.94
C VAL A 110 2.67 -15.15 -4.04
N ILE A 111 3.99 -15.12 -3.78
CA ILE A 111 4.69 -16.18 -3.04
C ILE A 111 4.67 -15.99 -1.52
N ALA A 112 4.44 -14.77 -1.03
CA ALA A 112 4.46 -14.49 0.39
C ALA A 112 3.39 -15.31 1.13
N LYS A 113 3.78 -15.91 2.27
CA LYS A 113 2.85 -16.61 3.16
C LYS A 113 1.74 -15.63 3.57
N LYS A 114 0.48 -15.95 3.34
CA LYS A 114 -0.63 -15.06 3.68
C LYS A 114 -0.97 -15.16 5.16
N SER A 115 -1.17 -14.03 5.84
CA SER A 115 -1.74 -14.03 7.19
C SER A 115 -3.23 -14.33 7.09
N PRO A 116 -3.81 -15.09 8.04
CA PRO A 116 -5.24 -15.28 8.08
C PRO A 116 -5.92 -13.93 8.30
N VAL A 117 -6.99 -13.70 7.56
CA VAL A 117 -7.84 -12.52 7.73
C VAL A 117 -8.48 -12.58 9.11
N GLN A 118 -8.40 -11.49 9.85
CA GLN A 118 -9.01 -11.35 11.17
C GLN A 118 -10.24 -10.44 11.09
N ASP A 119 -11.22 -10.62 11.99
CA ASP A 119 -12.42 -9.77 12.02
C ASP A 119 -12.09 -8.28 12.23
N ARG A 120 -11.00 -7.98 12.93
CA ARG A 120 -10.51 -6.61 13.12
C ARG A 120 -10.09 -5.93 11.82
N ASP A 121 -9.72 -6.70 10.78
CA ASP A 121 -9.31 -6.16 9.49
C ASP A 121 -10.47 -5.44 8.80
N ARG A 122 -11.71 -5.83 9.11
CA ARG A 122 -12.92 -5.14 8.65
C ARG A 122 -12.99 -3.69 9.13
N ARG A 123 -12.31 -3.35 10.23
CA ARG A 123 -12.25 -1.96 10.73
C ARG A 123 -11.40 -1.04 9.85
N LEU A 124 -10.58 -1.60 8.95
CA LEU A 124 -9.79 -0.82 7.99
C LEU A 124 -10.63 -0.40 6.77
N TRP A 125 -11.83 -0.98 6.57
CA TRP A 125 -12.69 -0.65 5.43
C TRP A 125 -13.08 0.81 5.33
N PRO A 126 -13.58 1.46 6.40
CA PRO A 126 -13.95 2.86 6.31
C PRO A 126 -12.77 3.72 5.87
N VAL A 127 -11.56 3.41 6.32
CA VAL A 127 -10.35 4.15 5.91
C VAL A 127 -10.11 4.00 4.40
N LEU A 128 -10.17 2.78 3.87
CA LEU A 128 -10.00 2.54 2.43
C LEU A 128 -11.11 3.20 1.60
N ILE A 129 -12.37 3.05 2.02
CA ILE A 129 -13.53 3.61 1.31
C ILE A 129 -13.47 5.13 1.31
N LEU A 130 -13.21 5.75 2.46
CA LEU A 130 -13.13 7.21 2.57
C LEU A 130 -11.94 7.74 1.76
N PHE A 131 -10.77 7.10 1.86
CA PHE A 131 -9.59 7.52 1.12
C PHE A 131 -9.80 7.43 -0.40
N PHE A 132 -10.17 6.27 -0.91
CA PHE A 132 -10.37 6.08 -2.35
C PHE A 132 -11.60 6.81 -2.88
N GLY A 133 -12.69 6.82 -2.12
CA GLY A 133 -13.93 7.52 -2.48
C GLY A 133 -13.73 9.03 -2.58
N TYR A 134 -13.00 9.62 -1.63
CA TYR A 134 -12.63 11.04 -1.69
C TYR A 134 -11.84 11.37 -2.96
N HIS A 135 -10.75 10.64 -3.23
CA HIS A 135 -9.91 10.92 -4.40
C HIS A 135 -10.63 10.66 -5.73
N LEU A 136 -11.47 9.62 -5.80
CA LEU A 136 -12.31 9.37 -6.96
C LEU A 136 -13.31 10.53 -7.18
N ALA A 137 -13.95 11.01 -6.12
CA ALA A 137 -14.86 12.15 -6.21
C ALA A 137 -14.15 13.42 -6.70
N VAL A 138 -12.95 13.71 -6.16
CA VAL A 138 -12.11 14.84 -6.61
C VAL A 138 -11.77 14.70 -8.10
N ALA A 139 -11.29 13.52 -8.52
CA ALA A 139 -10.94 13.26 -9.92
C ALA A 139 -12.13 13.46 -10.86
N LEU A 140 -13.32 12.96 -10.48
CA LEU A 140 -14.55 13.12 -11.26
C LEU A 140 -14.98 14.59 -11.36
N VAL A 141 -14.89 15.36 -10.27
CA VAL A 141 -15.20 16.80 -10.28
C VAL A 141 -14.23 17.56 -11.18
N PHE A 142 -12.93 17.26 -11.13
CA PHE A 142 -11.93 17.90 -11.97
C PHE A 142 -12.13 17.54 -13.45
N ALA A 143 -12.38 16.26 -13.74
CA ALA A 143 -12.68 15.80 -15.09
C ALA A 143 -13.94 16.47 -15.66
N ALA A 144 -15.02 16.54 -14.88
CA ALA A 144 -16.27 17.18 -15.28
C ALA A 144 -16.12 18.69 -15.55
N ARG A 145 -15.15 19.35 -14.89
CA ARG A 145 -14.83 20.77 -15.08
C ARG A 145 -13.77 21.03 -16.15
N GLY A 146 -13.27 19.99 -16.82
CA GLY A 146 -12.19 20.11 -17.80
C GLY A 146 -10.82 20.46 -17.19
N GLY A 147 -10.69 20.37 -15.86
CA GLY A 147 -9.49 20.76 -15.11
C GLY A 147 -8.54 19.61 -14.80
N LEU A 148 -8.72 18.43 -15.42
CA LEU A 148 -7.86 17.26 -15.19
C LEU A 148 -7.00 16.94 -16.42
N PRO A 149 -5.73 17.40 -16.47
CA PRO A 149 -4.78 16.99 -17.50
C PRO A 149 -4.68 15.46 -17.54
N GLU A 150 -4.72 14.88 -18.73
CA GLU A 150 -4.69 13.41 -18.92
C GLU A 150 -5.82 12.67 -18.16
N GLY A 151 -6.97 13.33 -17.97
CA GLY A 151 -8.01 12.87 -17.05
C GLY A 151 -8.52 11.45 -17.29
N GLY A 152 -8.61 11.00 -18.55
CA GLY A 152 -8.98 9.61 -18.86
C GLY A 152 -7.98 8.60 -18.29
N VAL A 153 -6.67 8.86 -18.43
CA VAL A 153 -5.61 7.98 -17.92
C VAL A 153 -5.57 8.03 -16.39
N LYS A 154 -5.65 9.22 -15.80
CA LYS A 154 -5.66 9.38 -14.33
C LYS A 154 -6.86 8.67 -13.69
N LEU A 155 -8.06 8.81 -14.26
CA LEU A 155 -9.25 8.09 -13.81
C LEU A 155 -9.08 6.57 -13.96
N ALA A 156 -8.51 6.09 -15.07
CA ALA A 156 -8.25 4.67 -15.26
C ALA A 156 -7.27 4.12 -14.22
N VAL A 157 -6.20 4.85 -13.89
CA VAL A 157 -5.24 4.45 -12.85
C VAL A 157 -5.87 4.43 -11.46
N ILE A 158 -6.67 5.45 -11.11
CA ILE A 158 -7.39 5.48 -9.83
C ILE A 158 -8.37 4.31 -9.75
N ALA A 159 -9.15 4.07 -10.81
CA ALA A 159 -10.08 2.93 -10.88
C ALA A 159 -9.35 1.59 -10.79
N ALA A 160 -8.19 1.45 -11.45
CA ALA A 160 -7.36 0.26 -11.36
C ALA A 160 -6.81 0.03 -9.95
N ALA A 161 -6.35 1.09 -9.26
CA ALA A 161 -5.88 1.00 -7.88
C ALA A 161 -7.01 0.57 -6.91
N ILE A 162 -8.22 1.10 -7.11
CA ILE A 162 -9.42 0.70 -6.36
C ILE A 162 -9.74 -0.76 -6.65
N GLY A 163 -9.89 -1.13 -7.92
CA GLY A 163 -10.22 -2.49 -8.35
C GLY A 163 -9.21 -3.52 -7.87
N PHE A 164 -7.92 -3.19 -7.93
CA PHE A 164 -6.85 -4.04 -7.40
C PHE A 164 -6.96 -4.21 -5.88
N SER A 165 -7.17 -3.12 -5.14
CA SER A 165 -7.32 -3.16 -3.68
C SER A 165 -8.53 -4.01 -3.25
N LEU A 166 -9.67 -3.84 -3.93
CA LEU A 166 -10.88 -4.63 -3.72
C LEU A 166 -10.68 -6.11 -4.10
N SER A 167 -9.95 -6.38 -5.18
CA SER A 167 -9.62 -7.74 -5.61
C SER A 167 -8.73 -8.45 -4.60
N LEU A 168 -7.69 -7.77 -4.09
CA LEU A 168 -6.84 -8.32 -3.04
C LEU A 168 -7.63 -8.60 -1.75
N TYR A 169 -8.49 -7.68 -1.35
CA TYR A 169 -9.36 -7.88 -0.19
C TYR A 169 -10.27 -9.10 -0.37
N THR A 170 -11.00 -9.18 -1.49
CA THR A 170 -11.95 -10.29 -1.74
C THR A 170 -11.24 -11.63 -1.84
N LEU A 171 -10.07 -11.68 -2.50
CA LEU A 171 -9.23 -12.89 -2.57
C LEU A 171 -8.72 -13.32 -1.20
N ALA A 172 -8.37 -12.38 -0.32
CA ALA A 172 -7.96 -12.69 1.05
C ALA A 172 -9.12 -13.29 1.86
N HIS A 173 -10.34 -12.75 1.70
CA HIS A 173 -11.51 -13.17 2.48
C HIS A 173 -12.17 -14.46 1.97
N ARG A 174 -12.04 -14.79 0.67
CA ARG A 174 -12.50 -16.08 0.12
C ARG A 174 -11.69 -17.28 0.62
N ARG A 175 -10.45 -17.06 1.08
CA ARG A 175 -9.52 -18.11 1.50
C ARG A 175 -9.48 -18.31 3.02
N ALA A 176 -10.21 -17.52 3.80
CA ALA A 176 -10.30 -17.72 5.24
C ALA A 176 -11.00 -19.07 5.50
N PRO A 177 -10.34 -20.05 6.15
CA PRO A 177 -11.04 -21.24 6.61
C PRO A 177 -12.18 -20.79 7.51
N GLN A 178 -13.39 -21.30 7.29
CA GLN A 178 -14.43 -21.18 8.30
C GLN A 178 -13.84 -21.78 9.58
N ALA A 179 -13.71 -20.98 10.64
CA ALA A 179 -13.34 -21.51 11.93
C ALA A 179 -14.32 -22.64 12.23
N GLU A 180 -13.81 -23.87 12.38
CA GLU A 180 -14.67 -24.96 12.84
C GLU A 180 -15.36 -24.48 14.12
N PRO A 181 -16.70 -24.62 14.20
CA PRO A 181 -17.39 -24.28 15.43
C PRO A 181 -16.67 -25.03 16.53
N ILE A 182 -16.19 -24.33 17.57
CA ILE A 182 -15.67 -24.97 18.77
C ILE A 182 -16.83 -25.82 19.26
N THR A 183 -16.80 -27.11 18.96
CA THR A 183 -17.76 -28.08 19.46
C THR A 183 -17.60 -27.98 20.96
N SER A 184 -18.56 -27.32 21.60
CA SER A 184 -18.66 -27.15 23.03
C SER A 184 -18.33 -28.49 23.66
N MET A 185 -17.16 -28.60 24.30
CA MET A 185 -16.89 -29.73 25.17
C MET A 185 -17.98 -29.67 26.24
N ALA A 186 -18.89 -30.63 26.16
CA ALA A 186 -19.94 -30.80 27.14
C ALA A 186 -19.29 -30.82 28.53
N PRO A 187 -19.88 -30.13 29.52
CA PRO A 187 -19.36 -30.15 30.88
C PRO A 187 -19.38 -31.61 31.37
N HIS A 188 -18.20 -32.16 31.65
CA HIS A 188 -18.06 -33.41 32.38
C HIS A 188 -18.69 -33.19 33.76
N THR A 189 -19.92 -33.64 33.92
CA THR A 189 -20.56 -33.82 35.21
C THR A 189 -19.79 -34.90 35.97
N ALA A 190 -18.98 -34.47 36.94
CA ALA A 190 -18.40 -35.37 37.92
C ALA A 190 -19.54 -35.89 38.83
N ALA A 191 -19.77 -37.20 38.81
CA ALA A 191 -20.65 -37.88 39.76
C ALA A 191 -19.91 -38.08 41.10
N PRO A 192 -20.57 -37.88 42.25
CA PRO A 192 -19.96 -38.13 43.55
C PRO A 192 -20.13 -39.60 43.98
N PRO A 193 -19.11 -40.16 44.64
CA PRO A 193 -19.33 -41.01 45.81
C PRO A 193 -18.81 -40.39 47.11
#